data_AF-A0A2E6HCY4-F1
#
_entry.id   AF-A0A2E6HCY4-F1
#
_cell.length_a   1.000
_cell.length_b   1.000
_cell.length_c   1.000
_cell.angle_alpha   90.00
_cell.angle_beta   90.00
_cell.angle_gamma   90.00
#
_symmetry.space_group_name_H-M   'P 1'
#
loop_
_entity.id
_entity.type
_entity.pdbx_description
1 polymer ?
#
loop_
_entity_poly.entity_id
_entity_poly.type
_entity_poly.pdbx_seq_one_letter_code
_entity_poly.pdbx_strand_id
1 'polypeptide(L)'
;RESIAKMTQSWSTPIGTTHGHLKGYHYGFSVFVLNDPTADDQNVPKGIWGWAGYHNTHFWIDPKNESFGLFMSRAREFTFDIPLKIRRVVYRNN
;
A
#
# COMPACT_ATOMS: atom_id res chain seq x y z
N ARG A 1 2.46 10.05 -17.53
CA ARG A 1 1.55 10.31 -16.39
C ARG A 1 0.22 9.58 -16.55
N GLU A 2 -0.37 9.55 -17.75
CA GLU A 2 -1.62 8.82 -18.03
C GLU A 2 -1.57 7.32 -17.69
N SER A 3 -0.46 6.63 -18.00
CA SER A 3 -0.33 5.19 -17.70
C SER A 3 -0.35 4.90 -16.21
N ILE A 4 0.27 5.73 -15.37
CA ILE A 4 0.24 5.58 -13.90
C ILE A 4 -1.19 5.81 -13.40
N ALA A 5 -1.85 6.88 -13.87
CA ALA A 5 -3.24 7.14 -13.51
C ALA A 5 -4.17 5.97 -13.89
N LYS A 6 -3.95 5.35 -15.06
CA LYS A 6 -4.70 4.17 -15.49
C LYS A 6 -4.41 2.94 -14.62
N MET A 7 -3.14 2.74 -14.26
CA MET A 7 -2.70 1.65 -13.40
C MET A 7 -3.26 1.76 -11.98
N THR A 8 -3.44 2.97 -11.45
CA THR A 8 -3.95 3.19 -10.08
C THR A 8 -5.46 3.41 -10.00
N GLN A 9 -6.16 3.41 -11.14
CA GLN A 9 -7.62 3.47 -11.18
C GLN A 9 -8.24 2.29 -10.41
N SER A 10 -9.43 2.48 -9.84
CA SER A 10 -10.17 1.39 -9.21
C SER A 10 -10.72 0.42 -10.25
N TRP A 11 -10.20 -0.81 -10.23
CA TRP A 11 -10.64 -1.90 -11.10
C TRP A 11 -11.45 -2.96 -10.35
N SER A 12 -11.12 -3.22 -9.08
CA SER A 12 -11.90 -4.09 -8.20
C SER A 12 -11.58 -3.85 -6.73
N THR A 13 -12.42 -4.38 -5.83
CA THR A 13 -12.20 -4.34 -4.39
C THR A 13 -11.24 -5.45 -3.95
N PRO A 14 -10.37 -5.24 -2.93
CA PRO A 14 -9.43 -6.26 -2.50
C PRO A 14 -10.16 -7.45 -1.87
N ILE A 15 -9.77 -8.67 -2.25
CA ILE A 15 -10.35 -9.91 -1.70
C ILE A 15 -9.96 -10.09 -0.21
N GLY A 16 -8.84 -9.51 0.20
CA GLY A 16 -8.27 -9.63 1.56
C GLY A 16 -8.93 -8.81 2.67
N THR A 17 -9.96 -7.99 2.38
CA THR A 17 -10.65 -7.15 3.38
C THR A 17 -11.32 -7.96 4.48
N THR A 18 -11.58 -9.24 4.23
CA THR A 18 -12.18 -10.20 5.16
C THR A 18 -11.34 -10.48 6.41
N HIS A 19 -10.03 -10.26 6.37
CA HIS A 19 -9.09 -10.53 7.48
C HIS A 19 -8.51 -9.25 8.11
N GLY A 20 -9.07 -8.08 7.82
CA GLY A 20 -8.74 -6.82 8.51
C GLY A 20 -7.48 -6.09 8.05
N HIS A 21 -6.70 -6.66 7.14
CA HIS A 21 -5.54 -6.00 6.52
C HIS A 21 -5.96 -5.25 5.23
N LEU A 22 -5.35 -4.07 4.98
CA LEU A 22 -5.60 -3.24 3.78
C LEU A 22 -7.04 -2.69 3.66
N LYS A 23 -7.63 -2.23 4.75
CA LYS A 23 -8.88 -1.47 4.72
C LYS A 23 -8.69 -0.14 3.97
N GLY A 24 -9.69 0.27 3.18
CA GLY A 24 -9.62 1.49 2.38
C GLY A 24 -8.78 1.39 1.10
N TYR A 25 -8.28 0.19 0.75
CA TYR A 25 -7.58 -0.05 -0.50
C TYR A 25 -8.53 -0.58 -1.59
N HIS A 26 -8.15 -0.38 -2.85
CA HIS A 26 -8.69 -1.07 -4.02
C HIS A 26 -7.57 -1.71 -4.84
N TYR A 27 -7.94 -2.62 -5.76
CA TYR A 27 -7.02 -3.14 -6.76
C TYR A 27 -6.94 -2.20 -7.97
N GLY A 28 -5.71 -1.74 -8.23
CA GLY A 28 -5.28 -1.21 -9.51
C GLY A 28 -4.88 -2.33 -10.48
N PHE A 29 -4.17 -2.01 -11.55
CA PHE A 29 -3.49 -3.02 -12.36
C PHE A 29 -2.23 -3.51 -11.64
N SER A 30 -2.31 -4.72 -11.07
CA SER A 30 -1.23 -5.42 -10.35
C SER A 30 -0.72 -4.73 -9.08
N VAL A 31 -1.50 -3.78 -8.53
CA VAL A 31 -1.14 -3.02 -7.32
C VAL A 31 -2.34 -2.82 -6.40
N PHE A 32 -2.09 -2.66 -5.10
CA PHE A 32 -3.05 -2.12 -4.15
C PHE A 32 -2.91 -0.60 -4.12
N VAL A 33 -4.03 0.13 -4.04
CA VAL A 33 -4.04 1.60 -3.98
C VAL A 33 -4.87 2.05 -2.79
N LEU A 34 -4.32 2.90 -1.92
CA LEU A 34 -5.04 3.44 -0.76
C LEU A 34 -5.94 4.61 -1.17
N ASN A 35 -7.26 4.41 -1.19
CA ASN A 35 -8.22 5.45 -1.55
C ASN A 35 -8.93 6.08 -0.35
N ASP A 36 -9.00 5.35 0.76
CA ASP A 36 -9.56 5.83 2.03
C ASP A 36 -8.57 5.61 3.20
N PRO A 37 -7.67 6.58 3.46
CA PRO A 37 -6.76 6.54 4.60
C PRO A 37 -7.46 6.48 5.96
N THR A 38 -8.72 6.92 6.07
CA THR A 38 -9.43 6.91 7.36
C THR A 38 -9.75 5.49 7.84
N ALA A 39 -9.81 4.54 6.90
CA ALA A 39 -10.00 3.12 7.20
C ALA A 39 -8.69 2.38 7.53
N ASP A 40 -7.51 2.99 7.30
CA ASP A 40 -6.18 2.40 7.52
C ASP A 40 -5.35 3.18 8.56
N ASP A 41 -4.70 4.28 8.15
CA ASP A 41 -4.02 5.25 9.00
C ASP A 41 -4.13 6.63 8.33
N GLN A 42 -4.77 7.59 9.01
CA GLN A 42 -5.09 8.91 8.47
C GLN A 42 -3.87 9.75 8.08
N ASN A 43 -2.69 9.42 8.60
CA ASN A 43 -1.45 10.13 8.27
C ASN A 43 -0.84 9.65 6.94
N VAL A 44 -1.24 8.47 6.46
CA VAL A 44 -0.75 7.93 5.20
C VAL A 44 -1.43 8.66 4.03
N PRO A 45 -0.69 9.18 3.05
CA PRO A 45 -1.29 9.89 1.93
C PRO A 45 -2.28 9.04 1.13
N LYS A 46 -3.44 9.63 0.81
CA LYS A 46 -4.35 9.06 -0.17
C LYS A 46 -3.66 8.94 -1.53
N GLY A 47 -3.85 7.81 -2.20
CA GLY A 47 -3.35 7.53 -3.53
C GLY A 47 -1.99 6.83 -3.55
N ILE A 48 -1.40 6.49 -2.40
CA ILE A 48 -0.23 5.60 -2.40
C ILE A 48 -0.59 4.26 -3.02
N TRP A 49 0.36 3.66 -3.73
CA TRP A 49 0.14 2.39 -4.41
C TRP A 49 1.36 1.48 -4.32
N GLY A 50 1.14 0.17 -4.27
CA GLY A 50 2.22 -0.78 -4.05
C GLY A 50 1.77 -2.24 -4.10
N TRP A 51 2.69 -3.15 -3.81
CA TRP A 51 2.39 -4.58 -3.74
C TRP A 51 3.22 -5.29 -2.67
N ALA A 52 2.92 -6.57 -2.49
CA ALA A 52 3.60 -7.45 -1.56
C ALA A 52 3.94 -8.78 -2.25
N GLY A 53 5.15 -9.29 -2.00
CA GLY A 53 5.62 -10.59 -2.45
C GLY A 53 5.65 -11.60 -1.33
N TYR A 54 5.54 -12.88 -1.70
CA TYR A 54 5.41 -14.02 -0.78
C TYR A 54 6.49 -14.07 0.32
N HIS A 55 7.73 -13.72 -0.01
CA HIS A 55 8.86 -13.72 0.94
C HIS A 55 9.01 -12.39 1.71
N ASN A 56 7.90 -11.74 2.07
CA ASN A 56 7.87 -10.44 2.75
C ASN A 56 8.73 -9.38 2.05
N THR A 57 8.56 -9.28 0.74
CA THR A 57 9.01 -8.12 -0.02
C THR A 57 7.83 -7.17 -0.17
N HIS A 58 8.03 -5.90 0.15
CA HIS A 58 6.97 -4.90 0.09
C HIS A 58 7.50 -3.62 -0.52
N PHE A 59 6.71 -2.98 -1.36
CA PHE A 59 7.01 -1.64 -1.85
C PHE A 59 5.75 -0.79 -1.88
N TRP A 60 5.95 0.53 -1.84
CA TRP A 60 4.91 1.50 -2.17
C TRP A 60 5.52 2.74 -2.79
N ILE A 61 4.76 3.42 -3.63
CA ILE A 61 5.07 4.72 -4.21
C ILE A 61 4.10 5.74 -3.59
N ASP A 62 4.65 6.89 -3.20
CA ASP A 62 3.92 8.05 -2.74
C ASP A 62 4.15 9.24 -3.67
N PRO A 63 3.23 9.45 -4.63
CA PRO A 63 3.32 10.56 -5.55
C PRO A 63 3.17 11.93 -4.88
N LYS A 64 2.53 12.02 -3.71
CA LYS A 64 2.27 13.30 -3.04
C LYS A 64 3.55 13.85 -2.42
N ASN A 65 4.33 12.99 -1.77
CA ASN A 65 5.59 13.36 -1.13
C ASN A 65 6.83 13.02 -1.99
N GLU A 66 6.63 12.69 -3.27
CA GLU A 66 7.69 12.32 -4.21
C GLU A 66 8.67 11.25 -3.66
N SER A 67 8.12 10.26 -2.95
CA SER A 67 8.91 9.26 -2.24
C SER A 67 8.42 7.84 -2.52
N PHE A 68 9.24 6.85 -2.16
CA PHE A 68 8.87 5.44 -2.22
C PHE A 68 9.51 4.68 -1.06
N GLY A 69 8.90 3.56 -0.71
CA GLY A 69 9.46 2.59 0.22
C GLY A 69 9.72 1.26 -0.46
N LEU A 70 10.83 0.63 -0.09
CA LEU A 70 11.18 -0.73 -0.49
C LEU A 70 11.70 -1.46 0.74
N PHE A 71 11.03 -2.56 1.10
CA PHE A 71 11.45 -3.45 2.16
C PHE A 71 11.62 -4.84 1.57
N MET A 72 12.81 -5.41 1.71
CA MET A 72 13.14 -6.74 1.21
C MET A 72 13.66 -7.59 2.35
N SER A 73 13.03 -8.75 2.55
CA SER A 73 13.49 -9.74 3.51
C SER A 73 13.50 -11.14 2.87
N ARG A 74 13.91 -12.14 3.65
CA ARG A 74 13.80 -13.57 3.27
C ARG A 74 12.82 -14.31 4.19
N ALA A 75 11.98 -13.61 4.93
CA ALA A 75 11.04 -14.21 5.86
C ALA A 75 9.92 -14.94 5.09
N ARG A 76 9.65 -16.20 5.43
CA ARG A 76 8.60 -17.01 4.79
C ARG A 76 7.21 -16.73 5.33
N GLU A 77 7.10 -16.38 6.60
CA GLU A 77 5.81 -16.07 7.23
C GLU A 77 5.31 -14.71 6.76
N PHE A 78 4.48 -14.71 5.73
CA PHE A 78 3.97 -13.49 5.10
C PHE A 78 3.05 -12.70 6.05
N THR A 79 3.23 -11.37 6.09
CA THR A 79 2.31 -10.49 6.80
C THR A 79 2.21 -9.10 6.17
N PHE A 80 1.01 -8.50 6.21
CA PHE A 80 0.81 -7.10 5.81
C PHE A 80 1.19 -6.09 6.91
N ASP A 81 1.49 -6.56 8.12
CA ASP A 81 1.85 -5.68 9.23
C ASP A 81 3.15 -4.92 8.98
N ILE A 82 4.12 -5.54 8.29
CA ILE A 82 5.43 -4.94 8.00
C ILE A 82 5.26 -3.61 7.25
N PRO A 83 4.68 -3.57 6.03
CA PRO A 83 4.54 -2.30 5.31
C PRO A 83 3.62 -1.32 6.02
N LEU A 84 2.57 -1.78 6.74
CA LEU A 84 1.69 -0.89 7.51
C LEU A 84 2.43 -0.18 8.65
N LYS A 85 3.23 -0.91 9.43
CA LYS A 85 4.01 -0.35 10.55
C LYS A 85 5.14 0.55 10.08
N ILE A 86 5.85 0.18 9.00
CA ILE A 86 6.90 1.04 8.43
C ILE A 86 6.29 2.38 7.97
N ARG A 87 5.19 2.35 7.20
CA ARG A 87 4.52 3.57 6.74
C ARG A 87 4.06 4.45 7.90
N ARG A 88 3.54 3.86 8.96
CA ARG A 88 3.16 4.59 10.18
C ARG A 88 4.33 5.37 10.78
N VAL A 89 5.52 4.77 10.84
CA VAL A 89 6.72 5.45 11.35
C VAL A 89 7.17 6.56 10.39
N VAL A 90 7.15 6.30 9.09
CA VAL A 90 7.56 7.27 8.06
C VAL A 90 6.65 8.51 8.05
N TYR A 91 5.33 8.34 8.11
CA TYR A 91 4.38 9.44 7.93
C TYR A 91 3.92 10.12 9.21
N ARG A 92 4.15 9.55 10.41
CA ARG A 92 3.79 10.23 11.67
C ARG A 92 4.84 11.21 12.17
N ASN A 93 6.07 11.13 11.66
CA ASN A 93 7.18 12.00 12.06
C ASN A 93 7.38 13.19 11.11
N ASN A 94 6.48 13.39 10.14
CA ASN A 94 6.46 14.48 9.17
C ASN A 94 5.26 15.40 9.37
#